data_AF-A0A554MG93-F1
#
_entry.id   AF-A0A554MG93-F1
#
_cell.length_a   1.000
_cell.length_b   1.000
_cell.length_c   1.000
_cell.angle_alpha   90.00
_cell.angle_beta   90.00
_cell.angle_gamma   90.00
#
_symmetry.space_group_name_H-M   'P 1'
#
loop_
_entity.id
_entity.type
_entity.pdbx_description
1 polymer ?
#
loop_
_entity_poly.entity_id
_entity_poly.type
_entity_poly.pdbx_seq_one_letter_code
_entity_poly.pdbx_strand_id
1 'polypeptide(L)'
;MKFTKGFTLIELLVVIAVIGMLASIVLISLGPTRAKARDSKRIVEVRQMGLALEQEAADGAEAITGCVLDQVDASTCTGPGAANFANFKDPSAPATPCPAGAGTATCQYSIATNAGVAGAKTDDYQICFVLEQGVGTITGLSSPGKYQIETGGNFKAGCE
;
A
#
# COMPACT_ATOMS: atom_id res chain seq x y z
N MET A 1 -58.71 -10.85 -25.91
CA MET A 1 -58.65 -10.66 -24.45
C MET A 1 -57.20 -10.53 -24.03
N LYS A 2 -56.77 -9.39 -23.48
CA LYS A 2 -55.42 -9.20 -22.92
C LYS A 2 -55.45 -9.62 -21.45
N PHE A 3 -54.84 -10.75 -21.12
CA PHE A 3 -54.60 -11.15 -19.73
C PHE A 3 -53.44 -10.32 -19.18
N THR A 4 -53.73 -9.30 -18.37
CA THR A 4 -52.71 -8.65 -17.53
C THR A 4 -52.38 -9.61 -16.39
N LYS A 5 -51.30 -10.38 -16.54
CA LYS A 5 -50.77 -11.23 -15.46
C LYS A 5 -50.18 -10.33 -14.38
N GLY A 6 -50.79 -10.33 -13.20
CA GLY A 6 -50.24 -9.69 -12.01
C GLY A 6 -49.18 -10.58 -11.37
N PHE A 7 -48.17 -9.97 -10.74
CA PHE A 7 -47.17 -10.67 -9.94
C PHE A 7 -47.83 -11.21 -8.67
N THR A 8 -47.55 -12.47 -8.32
CA THR A 8 -48.02 -13.06 -7.06
C THR A 8 -47.10 -12.68 -5.91
N LEU A 9 -47.64 -12.65 -4.68
CA LEU A 9 -46.85 -12.42 -3.47
C LEU A 9 -45.76 -13.49 -3.28
N ILE A 10 -46.03 -14.74 -3.68
CA ILE A 10 -45.08 -15.84 -3.58
C ILE A 10 -43.91 -15.65 -4.55
N GLU A 11 -44.17 -15.19 -5.78
CA GLU A 11 -43.10 -14.90 -6.74
C GLU A 11 -42.17 -13.79 -6.22
N LEU A 12 -42.72 -12.75 -5.59
CA LEU A 12 -41.90 -11.68 -5.02
C LEU A 12 -41.09 -12.15 -3.80
N LEU A 13 -41.66 -13.04 -2.98
CA LEU A 13 -41.00 -13.62 -1.81
C LEU A 13 -39.80 -14.50 -2.20
N VAL A 14 -39.95 -15.34 -3.23
CA VAL A 14 -38.84 -16.20 -3.70
C VAL A 14 -37.70 -15.36 -4.26
N VAL A 15 -38.00 -14.27 -4.97
CA VAL A 15 -36.97 -13.38 -5.55
C VAL A 15 -36.12 -12.73 -4.47
N ILE A 16 -36.72 -12.18 -3.42
CA ILE A 16 -35.94 -11.57 -2.33
C ILE A 16 -35.12 -12.61 -1.56
N ALA A 17 -35.63 -13.85 -1.44
CA ALA A 17 -34.88 -14.94 -0.81
C ALA A 17 -33.63 -15.31 -1.62
N VAL A 18 -33.75 -15.42 -2.96
CA VAL A 18 -32.61 -15.71 -3.84
C VAL A 18 -31.61 -14.55 -3.86
N ILE A 19 -32.07 -13.29 -3.96
CA ILE A 19 -31.19 -12.12 -3.92
C ILE A 19 -30.44 -12.06 -2.58
N GLY A 20 -31.12 -12.32 -1.46
CA GLY A 20 -30.48 -12.36 -0.13
C GLY A 20 -29.39 -13.42 -0.03
N MET A 21 -29.65 -14.63 -0.55
CA MET A 21 -28.67 -15.71 -0.58
C MET A 21 -27.43 -15.32 -1.40
N LEU A 22 -27.62 -14.83 -2.63
CA LEU A 22 -26.51 -14.45 -3.52
C LEU A 22 -25.71 -13.26 -2.94
N ALA A 23 -26.38 -12.27 -2.36
CA ALA A 23 -25.73 -11.12 -1.75
C ALA A 23 -24.79 -11.53 -0.59
N SER A 24 -25.20 -12.51 0.23
CA SER A 24 -24.38 -12.99 1.35
C SER A 24 -23.03 -13.58 0.90
N ILE A 25 -23.03 -14.36 -0.18
CA ILE A 25 -21.83 -15.01 -0.73
C ILE A 25 -20.87 -13.96 -1.30
N VAL A 26 -21.41 -12.97 -2.02
CA VAL A 26 -20.63 -11.89 -2.62
C VAL A 26 -19.91 -11.10 -1.54
N LEU A 27 -20.59 -10.70 -0.46
CA LEU A 27 -20.01 -9.88 0.61
C LEU A 27 -18.77 -10.53 1.27
N ILE A 28 -18.79 -11.84 1.48
CA ILE A 28 -17.66 -12.57 2.09
C ILE A 28 -16.40 -12.50 1.20
N SER A 29 -16.57 -12.49 -0.12
CA SER A 29 -15.45 -12.50 -1.08
C SER A 29 -14.75 -11.13 -1.27
N LEU A 30 -15.43 -10.02 -0.94
CA LEU A 30 -14.92 -8.67 -1.23
C LEU A 30 -13.81 -8.21 -0.28
N GLY A 31 -13.81 -8.65 0.98
CA GLY A 31 -12.85 -8.19 1.99
C GLY A 31 -11.38 -8.46 1.61
N PRO A 32 -10.98 -9.74 1.45
CA PRO A 32 -9.62 -10.10 1.06
C PRO A 32 -9.21 -9.56 -0.31
N THR A 33 -10.16 -9.46 -1.25
CA THR A 33 -9.93 -8.93 -2.60
C THR A 33 -9.52 -7.46 -2.56
N ARG A 34 -10.20 -6.64 -1.74
CA ARG A 34 -9.84 -5.23 -1.55
C ARG A 34 -8.47 -5.07 -0.90
N ALA A 35 -8.15 -5.90 0.09
CA ALA A 35 -6.84 -5.88 0.74
C ALA A 35 -5.70 -6.23 -0.24
N LYS A 36 -5.87 -7.26 -1.07
CA LYS A 36 -4.92 -7.61 -2.14
C LYS A 36 -4.75 -6.50 -3.19
N ALA A 37 -5.83 -5.80 -3.53
CA ALA A 37 -5.76 -4.64 -4.43
C ALA A 37 -4.96 -3.49 -3.82
N ARG A 38 -5.13 -3.21 -2.51
CA ARG A 38 -4.30 -2.25 -1.78
C ARG A 38 -2.83 -2.67 -1.75
N ASP A 39 -2.54 -3.93 -1.43
CA ASP A 39 -1.17 -4.47 -1.43
C ASP A 39 -0.48 -4.33 -2.80
N SER A 40 -1.21 -4.60 -3.88
CA SER A 40 -0.69 -4.42 -5.26
C SER A 40 -0.37 -2.95 -5.54
N LYS A 41 -1.24 -2.02 -5.13
CA LYS A 41 -1.00 -0.59 -5.26
C LYS A 41 0.21 -0.14 -4.43
N ARG A 42 0.33 -0.60 -3.17
CA ARG A 42 1.46 -0.29 -2.29
C ARG A 42 2.80 -0.65 -2.94
N ILE A 43 2.90 -1.85 -3.53
CA ILE A 43 4.14 -2.31 -4.19
C ILE A 43 4.51 -1.44 -5.39
N VAL A 44 3.52 -1.02 -6.18
CA VAL A 44 3.77 -0.12 -7.32
C VAL A 44 4.27 1.24 -6.83
N GLU A 45 3.62 1.83 -5.84
CA GLU A 45 3.99 3.14 -5.30
C GLU A 45 5.38 3.12 -4.65
N VAL A 46 5.72 2.11 -3.84
CA VAL A 46 7.06 2.04 -3.22
C VAL A 46 8.18 1.79 -4.23
N ARG A 47 7.91 1.03 -5.31
CA ARG A 47 8.86 0.89 -6.42
C ARG A 47 9.02 2.18 -7.19
N GLN A 48 7.94 2.92 -7.44
CA GLN A 48 8.00 4.23 -8.09
C GLN A 48 8.80 5.24 -7.27
N MET A 49 8.63 5.24 -5.95
CA MET A 49 9.44 6.06 -5.05
C MET A 49 10.93 5.68 -5.11
N GLY A 50 11.26 4.38 -5.02
CA GLY A 50 12.64 3.91 -5.15
C GLY A 50 13.27 4.27 -6.49
N LEU A 51 12.55 4.06 -7.60
CA LEU A 51 13.02 4.43 -8.95
C LEU A 51 13.28 5.93 -9.08
N ALA A 52 12.43 6.78 -8.48
CA ALA A 52 12.65 8.22 -8.49
C ALA A 52 13.94 8.59 -7.73
N LEU A 53 14.21 7.96 -6.58
CA LEU A 53 15.45 8.18 -5.83
C LEU A 53 16.69 7.70 -6.60
N GLU A 54 16.61 6.52 -7.23
CA GLU A 54 17.70 5.96 -8.03
C GLU A 54 18.00 6.84 -9.27
N GLN A 55 16.97 7.39 -9.90
CA GLN A 55 17.14 8.31 -11.02
C GLN A 55 17.85 9.59 -10.59
N GLU A 56 17.42 10.21 -9.49
CA GLU A 56 18.07 11.43 -8.96
C GLU A 56 19.49 11.14 -8.45
N ALA A 57 19.76 9.94 -7.92
CA ALA A 57 21.11 9.51 -7.55
C ALA A 57 22.04 9.42 -8.77
N ALA A 58 21.53 8.95 -9.91
CA ALA A 58 22.29 8.84 -11.16
C ALA A 58 22.61 10.21 -11.79
N ASP A 59 21.72 11.19 -11.66
CA ASP A 59 21.84 12.51 -12.28
C ASP A 59 22.72 13.50 -11.46
N GLY A 60 23.09 13.16 -10.22
CA GLY A 60 23.96 14.02 -9.40
C GLY A 60 23.74 13.99 -7.90
N ALA A 61 22.87 13.10 -7.39
CA ALA A 61 22.60 12.89 -5.96
C ALA A 61 22.32 14.20 -5.21
N GLU A 62 21.23 14.86 -5.61
CA GLU A 62 20.78 16.08 -4.95
C GLU A 62 20.13 15.77 -3.56
N ALA A 63 20.02 16.80 -2.72
CA ALA A 63 19.57 16.62 -1.33
C ALA A 63 18.05 16.41 -1.20
N ILE A 64 17.65 15.34 -0.50
CA ILE A 64 16.25 15.14 -0.11
C ILE A 64 15.90 16.11 1.02
N THR A 65 14.93 16.98 0.78
CA THR A 65 14.45 17.98 1.74
C THR A 65 13.24 17.44 2.51
N GLY A 66 13.10 17.77 3.79
CA GLY A 66 11.96 17.35 4.63
C GLY A 66 12.13 16.00 5.32
N CYS A 67 12.89 15.06 4.76
CA CYS A 67 13.30 13.83 5.44
C CYS A 67 14.51 14.10 6.36
N VAL A 68 14.31 14.64 7.57
CA VAL A 68 15.44 14.97 8.47
C VAL A 68 15.57 14.03 9.68
N LEU A 69 14.55 13.23 9.98
CA LEU A 69 14.52 12.28 11.11
C LEU A 69 14.49 10.83 10.62
N ASP A 70 14.52 9.90 11.55
CA ASP A 70 14.18 8.51 11.28
C ASP A 70 12.70 8.34 10.94
N GLN A 71 12.41 7.42 10.02
CA GLN A 71 11.06 6.95 9.69
C GLN A 71 10.05 8.08 9.46
N VAL A 72 10.46 9.11 8.71
CA VAL A 72 9.64 10.29 8.38
C VAL A 72 8.54 9.91 7.42
N ASP A 73 7.35 10.52 7.54
CA ASP A 73 6.27 10.37 6.56
C ASP A 73 6.77 10.77 5.17
N ALA A 74 6.78 9.80 4.24
CA ALA A 74 7.30 9.98 2.89
C ALA A 74 6.59 11.14 2.17
N SER A 75 5.31 11.40 2.46
CA SER A 75 4.55 12.49 1.83
C SER A 75 5.02 13.89 2.24
N THR A 76 5.78 14.01 3.32
CA THR A 76 6.40 15.27 3.77
C THR A 76 7.79 15.50 3.17
N CYS A 77 8.34 14.46 2.53
CA CYS A 77 9.63 14.53 1.89
C CYS A 77 9.52 15.06 0.46
N THR A 78 10.31 16.09 0.18
CA THR A 78 10.50 16.66 -1.14
C THR A 78 11.93 16.34 -1.55
N GLY A 79 12.10 15.29 -2.35
CA GLY A 79 13.37 14.98 -2.99
C GLY A 79 13.65 15.93 -4.15
N PRO A 80 14.90 16.03 -4.58
CA PRO A 80 15.26 16.87 -5.72
C PRO A 80 14.56 16.40 -7.01
N GLY A 81 14.42 17.31 -7.97
CA GLY A 81 13.88 17.00 -9.29
C GLY A 81 12.45 16.46 -9.26
N ALA A 82 12.24 15.28 -9.85
CA ALA A 82 10.93 14.66 -10.00
C ALA A 82 10.46 13.87 -8.77
N ALA A 83 11.31 13.70 -7.75
CA ALA A 83 11.03 12.95 -6.53
C ALA A 83 10.14 13.74 -5.54
N ASN A 84 8.91 14.04 -5.97
CA ASN A 84 7.87 14.59 -5.09
C ASN A 84 6.97 13.48 -4.56
N PHE A 85 7.14 13.12 -3.28
CA PHE A 85 6.43 12.00 -2.68
C PHE A 85 5.08 12.36 -2.06
N ALA A 86 4.66 13.63 -2.12
CA ALA A 86 3.39 14.09 -1.53
C ALA A 86 2.14 13.33 -2.04
N ASN A 87 2.23 12.75 -3.24
CA ASN A 87 1.16 11.99 -3.86
C ASN A 87 1.14 10.50 -3.47
N PHE A 88 2.21 9.97 -2.89
CA PHE A 88 2.26 8.58 -2.45
C PHE A 88 1.72 8.47 -1.03
N LYS A 89 0.52 7.90 -0.92
CA LYS A 89 -0.16 7.70 0.36
C LYS A 89 -0.70 6.29 0.41
N ASP A 90 -0.56 5.67 1.58
CA ASP A 90 -1.08 4.34 1.77
C ASP A 90 -2.60 4.31 1.47
N PRO A 91 -3.10 3.35 0.67
CA PRO A 91 -4.50 3.29 0.28
C PRO A 91 -5.49 3.12 1.43
N SER A 92 -5.02 2.72 2.61
CA SER A 92 -5.83 2.67 3.84
C SER A 92 -5.90 4.01 4.59
N ALA A 93 -5.18 5.04 4.10
CA ALA A 93 -5.11 6.40 4.64
C ALA A 93 -4.90 6.51 6.18
N PRO A 94 -3.92 5.79 6.77
CA PRO A 94 -3.57 5.93 8.17
C PRO A 94 -3.01 7.32 8.48
N ALA A 95 -3.02 7.74 9.75
CA ALA A 95 -2.49 9.04 10.16
C ALA A 95 -1.00 8.98 10.57
N THR A 96 -0.47 7.78 10.80
CA THR A 96 0.86 7.57 11.39
C THR A 96 1.82 6.99 10.37
N PRO A 97 3.04 7.54 10.20
CA PRO A 97 4.10 6.92 9.40
C PRO A 97 4.46 5.53 9.95
N CYS A 98 4.97 4.66 9.10
CA CYS A 98 5.40 3.34 9.51
C CYS A 98 6.61 3.46 10.47
N PRO A 99 6.50 2.99 11.72
CA PRO A 99 7.66 3.01 12.61
C PRO A 99 8.66 1.92 12.21
N ALA A 100 9.85 1.94 12.81
CA ALA A 100 10.80 0.83 12.75
C ALA A 100 10.19 -0.49 13.29
N GLY A 101 10.84 -1.61 12.99
CA GLY A 101 10.50 -2.95 13.46
C GLY A 101 9.38 -3.64 12.68
N ALA A 102 9.07 -4.88 13.09
CA ALA A 102 8.00 -5.68 12.48
C ALA A 102 6.61 -5.27 12.98
N GLY A 103 5.56 -5.61 12.23
CA GLY A 103 4.17 -5.40 12.63
C GLY A 103 3.20 -5.62 11.48
N THR A 104 1.90 -5.65 11.77
CA THR A 104 0.83 -5.81 10.77
C THR A 104 -0.15 -4.63 10.76
N ALA A 105 0.08 -3.62 11.62
CA ALA A 105 -0.75 -2.43 11.68
C ALA A 105 -0.58 -1.59 10.41
N THR A 106 -1.69 -1.10 9.86
CA THR A 106 -1.71 -0.16 8.74
C THR A 106 -1.00 1.14 9.12
N CYS A 107 -0.07 1.59 8.29
CA CYS A 107 0.73 2.81 8.50
C CYS A 107 1.01 3.51 7.17
N GLN A 108 1.32 4.81 7.22
CA GLN A 108 1.70 5.59 6.05
C GLN A 108 3.12 5.23 5.65
N TYR A 109 3.44 5.38 4.36
CA TYR A 109 4.80 5.17 3.91
C TYR A 109 5.75 6.06 4.69
N SER A 110 6.80 5.45 5.23
CA SER A 110 7.89 6.19 5.86
C SER A 110 9.18 5.96 5.12
N ILE A 111 10.10 6.90 5.26
CA ILE A 111 11.39 6.85 4.60
C ILE A 111 12.49 7.27 5.58
N ALA A 112 13.61 6.58 5.54
CA ALA A 112 14.79 6.79 6.38
C ALA A 112 16.05 6.33 5.60
N THR A 113 17.24 6.48 6.17
CA THR A 113 18.43 5.73 5.70
C THR A 113 18.25 4.23 5.87
N ASN A 114 19.05 3.39 5.21
CA ASN A 114 18.95 1.92 5.36
C ASN A 114 19.03 1.44 6.81
N ALA A 115 19.79 2.16 7.65
CA ALA A 115 19.94 1.85 9.08
C ALA A 115 18.77 2.36 9.95
N GLY A 116 17.85 3.14 9.39
CA GLY A 116 16.64 3.59 10.11
C GLY A 116 16.87 4.66 11.15
N VAL A 117 18.06 5.28 11.19
CA VAL A 117 18.49 6.20 12.25
C VAL A 117 18.56 7.67 11.82
N ALA A 118 18.35 7.95 10.55
CA ALA A 118 18.46 9.29 10.00
C ALA A 118 17.57 9.50 8.77
N GLY A 119 17.47 10.75 8.36
CA GLY A 119 16.81 11.16 7.12
C GLY A 119 17.43 10.52 5.87
N ALA A 120 16.58 10.05 4.97
CA ALA A 120 16.97 9.36 3.75
C ALA A 120 17.87 10.21 2.83
N LYS A 121 18.71 9.51 2.07
CA LYS A 121 19.54 10.06 0.99
C LYS A 121 19.22 9.36 -0.32
N THR A 122 19.59 9.96 -1.44
CA THR A 122 19.37 9.38 -2.78
C THR A 122 20.13 8.06 -2.98
N ASP A 123 21.29 7.90 -2.32
CA ASP A 123 22.13 6.71 -2.34
C ASP A 123 21.95 5.78 -1.12
N ASP A 124 21.27 6.25 -0.07
CA ASP A 124 21.05 5.51 1.18
C ASP A 124 19.64 5.75 1.70
N TYR A 125 18.72 4.86 1.33
CA TYR A 125 17.34 4.92 1.78
C TYR A 125 16.74 3.54 2.03
N GLN A 126 15.78 3.51 2.94
CA GLN A 126 14.75 2.49 3.03
C GLN A 126 13.38 3.17 2.95
N ILE A 127 12.41 2.55 2.26
CA ILE A 127 11.01 2.96 2.30
C ILE A 127 10.19 1.86 2.93
N CYS A 128 9.49 2.21 3.98
CA CYS A 128 8.76 1.33 4.87
C CYS A 128 7.26 1.35 4.58
N PHE A 129 6.67 0.17 4.50
CA PHE A 129 5.26 -0.03 4.17
C PHE A 129 4.72 -1.33 4.78
N VAL A 130 3.41 -1.54 4.71
CA VAL A 130 2.76 -2.73 5.28
C VAL A 130 1.89 -3.43 4.26
N LEU A 131 1.95 -4.76 4.21
CA LEU A 131 1.05 -5.59 3.44
C LEU A 131 0.02 -6.24 4.35
N GLU A 132 -1.24 -6.19 3.94
CA GLU A 132 -2.36 -6.73 4.72
C GLU A 132 -2.59 -8.22 4.48
N GLN A 133 -2.29 -8.70 3.28
CA GLN A 133 -2.43 -10.10 2.87
C GLN A 133 -1.09 -10.69 2.43
N GLY A 134 -0.15 -9.85 2.01
CA GLY A 134 1.08 -10.28 1.36
C GLY A 134 0.86 -10.56 -0.13
N VAL A 135 1.96 -10.69 -0.86
CA VAL A 135 2.01 -10.95 -2.30
C VAL A 135 2.85 -12.18 -2.57
N GLY A 136 2.17 -13.29 -2.81
CA GLY A 136 2.80 -14.61 -3.00
C GLY A 136 3.67 -14.76 -4.25
N THR A 137 3.66 -13.79 -5.18
CA THR A 137 4.50 -13.80 -6.38
C THR A 137 5.85 -13.11 -6.19
N ILE A 138 6.04 -12.39 -5.09
CA ILE A 138 7.30 -11.70 -4.76
C ILE A 138 7.93 -12.41 -3.57
N THR A 139 9.11 -12.99 -3.80
CA THR A 139 9.87 -13.68 -2.76
C THR A 139 10.11 -12.74 -1.57
N GLY A 140 9.81 -13.22 -0.36
CA GLY A 140 9.95 -12.43 0.87
C GLY A 140 8.73 -11.60 1.25
N LEU A 141 7.75 -11.42 0.36
CA LEU A 141 6.53 -10.62 0.60
C LEU A 141 5.26 -11.46 0.77
N SER A 142 5.38 -12.78 0.94
CA SER A 142 4.26 -13.73 0.87
C SER A 142 3.26 -13.69 2.04
N SER A 143 3.53 -12.88 3.06
CA SER A 143 2.74 -12.86 4.30
C SER A 143 2.30 -11.43 4.63
N PRO A 144 1.24 -11.26 5.45
CA PRO A 144 0.94 -9.97 6.04
C PRO A 144 2.09 -9.52 6.93
N GLY A 145 2.44 -8.23 6.87
CA GLY A 145 3.54 -7.71 7.66
C GLY A 145 4.08 -6.40 7.13
N LYS A 146 4.97 -5.81 7.90
CA LYS A 146 5.75 -4.64 7.51
C LYS A 146 6.95 -5.09 6.69
N TYR A 147 7.24 -4.32 5.66
CA TYR A 147 8.31 -4.56 4.72
C TYR A 147 8.99 -3.24 4.39
N GLN A 148 10.22 -3.34 3.94
CA GLN A 148 10.97 -2.22 3.41
C GLN A 148 11.48 -2.53 2.00
N ILE A 149 11.65 -1.48 1.21
CA ILE A 149 12.48 -1.49 0.01
C ILE A 149 13.73 -0.65 0.27
N GLU A 150 14.89 -1.27 0.13
CA GLU A 150 16.21 -0.66 0.35
C GLU A 150 16.77 -0.09 -0.97
N THR A 151 17.85 0.70 -0.87
CA THR A 151 18.61 1.16 -2.05
C THR A 151 18.90 -0.01 -3.00
N GLY A 152 18.61 0.17 -4.30
CA GLY A 152 18.77 -0.89 -5.31
C GLY A 152 17.54 -1.78 -5.50
N GLY A 153 16.40 -1.41 -4.90
CA GLY A 153 15.09 -2.00 -5.20
C GLY A 153 14.81 -3.35 -4.54
N ASN A 154 15.63 -3.76 -3.57
CA ASN A 154 15.48 -5.03 -2.87
C ASN A 154 14.46 -4.92 -1.74
N PHE A 155 13.61 -5.94 -1.61
CA PHE A 155 12.64 -6.02 -0.53
C PHE A 155 13.17 -6.81 0.66
N LYS A 156 12.85 -6.34 1.88
CA LYS A 156 13.19 -7.02 3.13
C LYS A 156 12.01 -6.96 4.10
N ALA A 157 11.92 -7.97 4.97
CA ALA A 157 10.89 -8.04 6.00
C ALA A 157 11.26 -7.15 7.19
N GLY A 158 10.26 -6.46 7.75
CA GLY A 158 10.46 -5.47 8.78
C GLY A 158 10.91 -4.12 8.24
N CYS A 159 11.13 -3.20 9.17
CA CYS A 159 11.75 -1.91 8.97
C CYS A 159 12.90 -1.77 9.97
N GLU A 160 14.01 -1.16 9.57
CA GLU A 160 15.10 -0.85 10.51
C GLU A 160 14.79 0.39 11.34
#